data_AF-A0A958J7V3-F1
#
_entry.id   AF-A0A958J7V3-F1
#
_cell.length_a   1.000
_cell.length_b   1.000
_cell.length_c   1.000
_cell.angle_alpha   90.00
_cell.angle_beta   90.00
_cell.angle_gamma   90.00
#
_symmetry.space_group_name_H-M   'P 1'
#
loop_
_entity.id
_entity.type
_entity.pdbx_description
1 polymer ?
#
loop_
_entity_poly.entity_id
_entity_poly.type
_entity_poly.pdbx_seq_one_letter_code
_entity_poly.pdbx_strand_id
1 'polypeptide(L)'
;RDIMAQFGSMADFEEMLAGMHQRGIKLIMDLVVNHSSDEHEWFRQSRSSRNNPYRDYYYWWPAEKGKPPYRWSFFDVNSEAWQFDPPTDAYYLHYFSVKQPDLNWENPRVRREVYDLMRFWLDKGIDGFRIDVAAFFSKELPFREIPEEEIARQYGSWPDYYAKGPRLHEFLQEMHREVLAD
;
A
#
# COMPACT_ATOMS: atom_id res chain seq x y z
N ARG A 1 3.99 -14.48 -1.93
CA ARG A 1 2.74 -15.15 -1.51
C ARG A 1 3.15 -16.33 -0.65
N ASP A 2 3.47 -16.08 0.61
CA ASP A 2 4.09 -17.07 1.49
C ASP A 2 3.78 -16.71 2.95
N ILE A 3 4.03 -17.65 3.87
CA ILE A 3 3.99 -17.42 5.31
C ILE A 3 5.40 -17.10 5.79
N MET A 4 5.54 -16.08 6.66
CA MET A 4 6.84 -15.78 7.25
C MET A 4 7.32 -16.98 8.08
N ALA A 5 8.54 -17.44 7.85
CA ALA A 5 9.05 -18.70 8.41
C ALA A 5 8.91 -18.83 9.94
N GLN A 6 8.95 -17.73 10.69
CA GLN A 6 8.76 -17.74 12.15
C GLN A 6 7.34 -18.15 12.58
N PHE A 7 6.35 -18.06 11.68
CA PHE A 7 4.96 -18.46 11.92
C PHE A 7 4.64 -19.86 11.39
N GLY A 8 5.57 -20.49 10.66
CA GLY A 8 5.39 -21.81 10.06
C GLY A 8 5.44 -21.79 8.52
N SER A 9 4.91 -22.84 7.92
CA SER A 9 4.84 -23.08 6.49
C SER A 9 3.43 -22.88 5.94
N MET A 10 3.29 -22.92 4.61
CA MET A 10 1.98 -22.96 3.97
C MET A 10 1.15 -24.18 4.39
N ALA A 11 1.78 -25.33 4.64
CA ALA A 11 1.08 -26.53 5.10
C ALA A 11 0.51 -26.35 6.51
N ASP A 12 1.25 -25.68 7.40
CA ASP A 12 0.78 -25.37 8.75
C ASP A 12 -0.44 -24.42 8.71
N PHE A 13 -0.41 -23.44 7.80
CA PHE A 13 -1.56 -22.56 7.56
C PHE A 13 -2.78 -23.33 7.06
N GLU A 14 -2.61 -24.24 6.10
CA GLU A 14 -3.69 -25.05 5.53
C GLU A 14 -4.29 -26.01 6.58
N GLU A 15 -3.46 -26.62 7.44
CA GLU A 15 -3.91 -27.43 8.57
C GLU A 15 -4.72 -26.59 9.58
N MET A 16 -4.21 -25.42 9.95
CA MET A 16 -4.89 -24.49 10.86
C MET A 16 -6.26 -24.08 10.30
N LEU A 17 -6.31 -23.68 9.04
CA LEU A 17 -7.53 -23.24 8.36
C LEU A 17 -8.58 -24.37 8.34
N ALA A 18 -8.18 -25.58 7.95
CA ALA A 18 -9.07 -26.75 7.97
C ALA A 18 -9.60 -27.04 9.39
N GLY A 19 -8.74 -26.94 10.41
CA GLY A 19 -9.12 -27.10 11.81
C GLY A 19 -10.13 -26.05 12.30
N MET A 20 -10.00 -24.79 11.88
CA MET A 20 -10.96 -23.72 12.19
C MET A 20 -12.33 -24.01 11.54
N HIS A 21 -12.33 -24.38 10.25
CA HIS A 21 -13.56 -24.66 9.52
C HIS A 21 -14.31 -25.88 10.05
N GLN A 22 -13.62 -26.95 10.45
CA GLN A 22 -14.24 -28.10 11.12
C GLN A 22 -14.98 -27.73 12.41
N ARG A 23 -14.63 -26.60 13.02
CA ARG A 23 -15.26 -26.05 14.23
C ARG A 23 -16.28 -24.95 13.93
N GLY A 24 -16.59 -24.70 12.65
CA GLY A 24 -17.51 -23.64 12.23
C GLY A 24 -16.96 -22.23 12.43
N ILE A 25 -15.64 -22.08 12.59
CA ILE A 25 -14.98 -20.78 12.76
C ILE A 25 -14.58 -20.25 11.39
N LYS A 26 -14.85 -18.96 11.14
CA LYS A 26 -14.46 -18.24 9.93
C LYS A 26 -13.13 -17.52 10.14
N LEU A 27 -12.25 -17.52 9.13
CA LEU A 27 -10.96 -16.84 9.17
C LEU A 27 -10.95 -15.64 8.23
N ILE A 28 -10.68 -14.45 8.77
CA ILE A 28 -10.31 -13.27 7.97
C ILE A 28 -8.81 -13.01 8.09
N MET A 29 -8.17 -12.59 7.00
CA MET A 29 -6.75 -12.19 7.00
C MET A 29 -6.60 -10.68 6.88
N ASP A 30 -5.50 -10.14 7.40
CA ASP A 30 -5.14 -8.74 7.20
C ASP A 30 -4.56 -8.52 5.80
N LEU A 31 -5.11 -7.55 5.06
CA LEU A 31 -4.67 -7.16 3.73
C LEU A 31 -3.99 -5.80 3.79
N VAL A 32 -2.65 -5.82 3.83
CA VAL A 32 -1.80 -4.63 3.89
C VAL A 32 -1.28 -4.31 2.50
N VAL A 33 -1.97 -3.41 1.78
CA VAL A 33 -1.71 -3.11 0.35
C VAL A 33 -1.71 -1.61 0.03
N ASN A 34 -1.67 -0.75 1.05
CA ASN A 34 -1.32 0.66 0.83
C ASN A 34 0.18 0.83 0.55
N HIS A 35 1.00 0.01 1.19
CA HIS A 35 2.45 0.00 1.09
C HIS A 35 2.96 -1.44 1.10
N SER A 36 4.23 -1.64 0.74
CA SER A 36 4.95 -2.91 0.96
C SER A 36 6.22 -2.66 1.77
N SER A 37 6.94 -3.71 2.16
CA SER A 37 8.31 -3.56 2.69
C SER A 37 9.25 -2.98 1.62
N ASP A 38 10.27 -2.22 2.03
CA ASP A 38 11.40 -1.82 1.19
C ASP A 38 12.29 -3.00 0.79
N GLU A 39 12.15 -4.14 1.47
CA GLU A 39 12.77 -5.42 1.11
C GLU A 39 11.93 -6.22 0.10
N HIS A 40 10.69 -5.81 -0.18
CA HIS A 40 9.84 -6.48 -1.16
C HIS A 40 10.43 -6.38 -2.57
N GLU A 41 10.35 -7.46 -3.35
CA GLU A 41 10.99 -7.54 -4.67
C GLU A 41 10.52 -6.41 -5.61
N TRP A 42 9.24 -6.04 -5.56
CA TRP A 42 8.74 -4.89 -6.32
C TRP A 42 9.49 -3.59 -6.00
N PHE A 43 9.77 -3.30 -4.74
CA PHE A 43 10.49 -2.07 -4.37
C PHE A 43 11.97 -2.17 -4.74
N ARG A 44 12.60 -3.33 -4.49
CA ARG A 44 13.99 -3.60 -4.92
C ARG A 44 14.17 -3.38 -6.42
N GLN A 45 13.22 -3.86 -7.25
CA GLN A 45 13.20 -3.62 -8.68
C GLN A 45 12.94 -2.14 -9.01
N SER A 46 11.94 -1.52 -8.39
CA SER A 46 11.56 -0.11 -8.61
C SER A 46 12.69 0.89 -8.31
N ARG A 47 13.48 0.62 -7.26
CA ARG A 47 14.65 1.44 -6.87
C ARG A 47 15.95 1.07 -7.59
N SER A 48 15.96 0.00 -8.39
CA SER A 48 17.19 -0.43 -9.10
C SER A 48 17.55 0.50 -10.26
N SER A 49 16.55 1.12 -10.89
CA SER A 49 16.71 2.04 -12.01
C SER A 49 15.43 2.80 -12.29
N ARG A 50 15.56 4.05 -12.78
CA ARG A 50 14.44 4.87 -13.25
C ARG A 50 13.72 4.29 -14.48
N ASN A 51 14.35 3.37 -15.21
CA ASN A 51 13.78 2.72 -16.41
C ASN A 51 13.25 1.30 -16.13
N ASN A 52 13.27 0.84 -14.87
CA ASN A 52 12.80 -0.50 -14.53
C ASN A 52 11.27 -0.61 -14.72
N PRO A 53 10.72 -1.71 -15.25
CA PRO A 53 9.27 -1.89 -15.42
C PRO A 53 8.43 -1.79 -14.13
N TYR A 54 9.06 -1.92 -12.96
CA TYR A 54 8.45 -1.75 -11.64
C TYR A 54 8.58 -0.32 -11.10
N ARG A 55 9.21 0.62 -11.82
CA ARG A 55 9.43 2.00 -11.35
C ARG A 55 8.13 2.62 -10.85
N ASP A 56 7.08 2.55 -11.66
CA ASP A 56 5.78 3.16 -11.34
C ASP A 56 4.89 2.30 -10.44
N TYR A 57 5.43 1.24 -9.80
CA TYR A 57 4.71 0.53 -8.73
C TYR A 57 4.66 1.35 -7.43
N TYR A 58 5.52 2.36 -7.31
CA TYR A 58 5.63 3.24 -6.14
C TYR A 58 5.64 4.70 -6.60
N TYR A 59 5.36 5.62 -5.68
CA TYR A 59 5.45 7.05 -5.97
C TYR A 59 6.89 7.54 -5.86
N TRP A 60 7.39 8.14 -6.93
CA TRP A 60 8.72 8.73 -7.01
C TRP A 60 8.66 10.20 -7.40
N TRP A 61 9.45 11.03 -6.71
CA TRP A 61 9.69 12.43 -7.05
C TRP A 61 11.14 12.61 -7.55
N PRO A 62 11.36 12.94 -8.82
CA PRO A 62 12.71 13.15 -9.35
C PRO A 62 13.40 14.35 -8.69
N ALA A 63 14.64 14.19 -8.21
CA ALA A 63 15.34 15.26 -7.49
C ALA A 63 15.68 16.47 -8.37
N GLU A 64 15.72 16.31 -9.71
CA GLU A 64 15.85 17.43 -10.63
C GLU A 64 14.66 18.41 -10.60
N LYS A 65 13.52 18.02 -10.00
CA LYS A 65 12.38 18.91 -9.71
C LYS A 65 12.54 19.67 -8.39
N GLY A 66 13.67 19.51 -7.70
CA GLY A 66 13.90 20.03 -6.35
C GLY A 66 13.29 19.13 -5.26
N LYS A 67 13.29 19.62 -4.02
CA LYS A 67 12.69 18.90 -2.88
C LYS A 67 11.17 18.75 -3.12
N PRO A 68 10.59 17.56 -2.93
CA PRO A 68 9.14 17.38 -3.03
C PRO A 68 8.40 18.24 -2.00
N PRO A 69 7.15 18.66 -2.29
CA PRO A 69 6.29 19.29 -1.29
C PRO A 69 6.11 18.40 -0.08
N TYR A 70 6.19 19.01 1.11
CA TYR A 70 6.16 18.31 2.39
C TYR A 70 4.94 17.40 2.53
N ARG A 71 5.15 16.24 3.13
CA ARG A 71 4.11 15.28 3.45
C ARG A 71 4.39 14.69 4.83
N TRP A 72 3.36 14.59 5.65
CA TRP A 72 3.42 13.98 6.98
C TRP A 72 3.60 12.47 6.86
N SER A 73 4.51 11.94 7.68
CA SER A 73 4.62 10.52 7.97
C SER A 73 4.26 10.24 9.43
N PHE A 74 3.56 9.13 9.67
CA PHE A 74 3.20 8.69 11.02
C PHE A 74 4.40 8.25 11.86
N PHE A 75 5.42 7.64 11.24
CA PHE A 75 6.48 6.92 11.96
C PHE A 75 7.90 7.33 11.56
N ASP A 76 8.04 8.27 10.63
CA ASP A 76 9.33 8.89 10.35
C ASP A 76 9.75 9.82 11.49
N VAL A 77 11.03 9.79 11.84
CA VAL A 77 11.59 10.58 12.95
C VAL A 77 11.49 12.08 12.73
N ASN A 78 11.44 12.53 11.47
CA ASN A 78 11.26 13.93 11.09
C ASN A 78 9.81 14.22 10.66
N SER A 79 8.92 13.24 10.78
CA SER A 79 7.55 13.29 10.23
C SER A 79 7.52 13.66 8.75
N GLU A 80 8.57 13.33 7.98
CA GLU A 80 8.66 13.58 6.54
C GLU A 80 8.39 12.27 5.80
N ALA A 81 7.44 12.28 4.87
CA ALA A 81 7.03 11.10 4.11
C ALA A 81 7.77 10.94 2.78
N TRP A 82 8.81 11.73 2.53
CA TRP A 82 9.67 11.61 1.35
C TRP A 82 11.09 11.24 1.77
N GLN A 83 11.50 10.03 1.43
CA GLN A 83 12.86 9.55 1.65
C GLN A 83 13.66 9.61 0.36
N PHE A 84 14.82 10.26 0.41
CA PHE A 84 15.75 10.31 -0.72
C PHE A 84 16.40 8.93 -0.95
N ASP A 85 16.45 8.51 -2.21
CA ASP A 85 17.14 7.32 -2.72
C ASP A 85 18.31 7.77 -3.60
N PRO A 86 19.55 7.77 -3.07
CA PRO A 86 20.73 8.18 -3.83
C PRO A 86 20.94 7.42 -5.15
N PRO A 87 20.71 6.10 -5.23
CA PRO A 87 20.92 5.34 -6.48
C PRO A 87 20.08 5.84 -7.68
N THR A 88 18.88 6.35 -7.44
CA THR A 88 17.99 6.83 -8.52
C THR A 88 17.81 8.33 -8.57
N ASP A 89 18.52 9.09 -7.71
CA ASP A 89 18.42 10.54 -7.57
C ASP A 89 16.96 11.02 -7.51
N ALA A 90 16.21 10.41 -6.60
CA ALA A 90 14.77 10.62 -6.45
C ALA A 90 14.32 10.37 -5.01
N TYR A 91 13.16 10.90 -4.65
CA TYR A 91 12.50 10.62 -3.38
C TYR A 91 11.38 9.61 -3.59
N TYR A 92 11.21 8.66 -2.69
CA TYR A 92 10.02 7.79 -2.67
C TYR A 92 9.09 8.17 -1.51
N LEU A 93 7.80 7.95 -1.72
CA LEU A 93 6.78 8.23 -0.71
C LEU A 93 6.65 7.10 0.32
N HIS A 94 6.51 7.45 1.59
CA HIS A 94 6.16 6.55 2.69
C HIS A 94 5.31 7.28 3.75
N TYR A 95 3.99 7.05 3.79
CA TYR A 95 3.13 7.67 4.81
C TYR A 95 3.34 7.10 6.21
N PHE A 96 3.95 5.92 6.30
CA PHE A 96 4.30 5.28 7.57
C PHE A 96 5.82 5.25 7.73
N SER A 97 6.42 4.13 8.09
CA SER A 97 7.89 4.03 8.22
C SER A 97 8.59 4.19 6.87
N VAL A 98 9.84 4.66 6.87
CA VAL A 98 10.73 4.63 5.68
C VAL A 98 10.84 3.23 5.06
N LYS A 99 10.64 2.17 5.86
CA LYS A 99 10.61 0.78 5.40
C LYS A 99 9.28 0.35 4.75
N GLN A 100 8.32 1.26 4.64
CA GLN A 100 6.97 1.02 4.12
C GLN A 100 6.68 1.95 2.93
N PRO A 101 7.41 1.82 1.80
CA PRO A 101 7.13 2.61 0.60
C PRO A 101 5.70 2.38 0.09
N ASP A 102 5.01 3.48 -0.19
CA ASP A 102 3.61 3.49 -0.62
C ASP A 102 3.46 3.00 -2.07
N LEU A 103 2.54 2.06 -2.26
CA LEU A 103 2.16 1.54 -3.57
C LEU A 103 1.37 2.58 -4.37
N ASN A 104 1.67 2.66 -5.66
CA ASN A 104 1.00 3.55 -6.60
C ASN A 104 -0.28 2.91 -7.15
N TRP A 105 -1.41 3.15 -6.48
CA TRP A 105 -2.73 2.67 -6.90
C TRP A 105 -3.23 3.27 -8.21
N GLU A 106 -2.66 4.37 -8.69
CA GLU A 106 -2.97 4.90 -10.02
C GLU A 106 -2.51 3.94 -11.13
N ASN A 107 -1.49 3.11 -10.85
CA ASN A 107 -0.99 2.12 -11.78
C ASN A 107 -1.92 0.89 -11.83
N PRO A 108 -2.60 0.63 -12.96
CA PRO A 108 -3.51 -0.51 -13.06
C PRO A 108 -2.80 -1.86 -12.92
N ARG A 109 -1.49 -1.95 -13.16
CA ARG A 109 -0.74 -3.19 -12.91
C ARG A 109 -0.63 -3.50 -11.42
N VAL A 110 -0.38 -2.48 -10.59
CA VAL A 110 -0.36 -2.64 -9.12
C VAL A 110 -1.70 -3.14 -8.62
N ARG A 111 -2.81 -2.54 -9.07
CA ARG A 111 -4.16 -2.96 -8.66
C ARG A 111 -4.45 -4.40 -9.05
N ARG A 112 -4.12 -4.80 -10.28
CA ARG A 112 -4.26 -6.19 -10.73
C ARG A 112 -3.45 -7.18 -9.89
N GLU A 113 -2.20 -6.85 -9.57
CA GLU A 113 -1.34 -7.71 -8.72
C GLU A 113 -1.91 -7.87 -7.31
N VAL A 114 -2.49 -6.80 -6.75
CA VAL A 114 -3.23 -6.84 -5.48
C VAL A 114 -4.46 -7.74 -5.59
N TYR A 115 -5.23 -7.65 -6.67
CA TYR A 115 -6.41 -8.50 -6.86
C TYR A 115 -6.02 -9.97 -7.02
N ASP A 116 -4.94 -10.26 -7.73
CA ASP A 116 -4.42 -11.63 -7.86
C ASP A 116 -3.88 -12.19 -6.53
N LEU A 117 -3.31 -11.33 -5.68
CA LEU A 117 -2.96 -11.68 -4.29
C LEU A 117 -4.21 -12.00 -3.46
N MET A 118 -5.27 -11.20 -3.57
CA MET A 118 -6.52 -11.43 -2.86
C MET A 118 -7.17 -12.75 -3.29
N ARG A 119 -7.28 -13.00 -4.60
CA ARG A 119 -7.81 -14.25 -5.16
C ARG A 119 -7.00 -15.46 -4.67
N PHE A 120 -5.67 -15.38 -4.68
CA PHE A 120 -4.83 -16.47 -4.17
C PHE A 120 -5.19 -16.91 -2.74
N TRP A 121 -5.47 -15.96 -1.84
CA TRP A 121 -5.84 -16.30 -0.46
C TRP A 121 -7.31 -16.74 -0.33
N LEU A 122 -8.23 -16.14 -1.09
CA LEU A 122 -9.62 -16.58 -1.14
C LEU A 122 -9.74 -18.00 -1.71
N ASP A 123 -8.99 -18.33 -2.77
CA ASP A 123 -8.90 -19.66 -3.36
C ASP A 123 -8.33 -20.70 -2.38
N LYS A 124 -7.49 -20.25 -1.42
CA LYS A 124 -7.02 -21.10 -0.31
C LYS A 124 -8.10 -21.37 0.74
N GLY A 125 -9.19 -20.60 0.74
CA GLY A 125 -10.36 -20.83 1.58
C GLY A 125 -10.51 -19.86 2.75
N ILE A 126 -9.81 -18.74 2.80
CA ILE A 126 -10.13 -17.72 3.82
C ILE A 126 -11.50 -17.10 3.54
N ASP A 127 -12.14 -16.59 4.59
CA ASP A 127 -13.52 -16.11 4.54
C ASP A 127 -13.63 -14.59 4.37
N GLY A 128 -12.51 -13.89 4.21
CA GLY A 128 -12.49 -12.46 3.90
C GLY A 128 -11.22 -11.75 4.34
N PHE A 129 -11.25 -10.43 4.21
CA PHE A 129 -10.12 -9.57 4.58
C PHE A 129 -10.53 -8.46 5.53
N ARG A 130 -9.65 -8.15 6.49
CA ARG A 130 -9.56 -6.82 7.09
C ARG A 130 -8.58 -6.01 6.24
N ILE A 131 -9.00 -4.88 5.67
CA ILE A 131 -8.14 -4.11 4.76
C ILE A 131 -7.47 -2.99 5.54
N ASP A 132 -6.14 -3.06 5.67
CA ASP A 132 -5.36 -2.07 6.39
C ASP A 132 -5.31 -0.74 5.63
N VAL A 133 -5.59 0.35 6.36
CA VAL A 133 -5.46 1.75 5.91
C VAL A 133 -5.98 2.02 4.50
N ALA A 134 -7.07 1.34 4.12
CA ALA A 134 -7.66 1.42 2.78
C ALA A 134 -7.96 2.86 2.34
N ALA A 135 -8.31 3.72 3.31
CA ALA A 135 -8.57 5.13 3.08
C ALA A 135 -7.40 5.90 2.43
N PHE A 136 -6.17 5.40 2.53
CA PHE A 136 -4.97 6.08 2.03
C PHE A 136 -4.52 5.59 0.64
N PHE A 137 -5.27 4.69 -0.02
CA PHE A 137 -4.89 4.20 -1.35
C PHE A 137 -4.78 5.31 -2.39
N SER A 138 -5.73 6.25 -2.36
CA SER A 138 -5.77 7.36 -3.31
C SER A 138 -4.98 8.56 -2.79
N LYS A 139 -3.92 8.93 -3.51
CA LYS A 139 -3.08 10.09 -3.20
C LYS A 139 -3.55 11.28 -4.03
N GLU A 140 -3.47 12.50 -3.48
CA GLU A 140 -3.73 13.71 -4.27
C GLU A 140 -2.53 14.03 -5.16
N LEU A 141 -2.65 13.68 -6.44
CA LEU A 141 -1.68 14.04 -7.48
C LEU A 141 -2.00 15.43 -8.07
N PRO A 142 -0.98 16.22 -8.47
CA PRO A 142 0.43 15.87 -8.64
C PRO A 142 1.31 16.17 -7.39
N PHE A 143 0.81 15.94 -6.17
CA PHE A 143 1.48 16.30 -4.91
C PHE A 143 1.76 17.80 -4.77
N ARG A 144 0.78 18.66 -5.08
CA ARG A 144 0.90 20.10 -4.83
C ARG A 144 1.18 20.41 -3.35
N GLU A 145 1.81 21.54 -3.08
CA GLU A 145 1.89 22.06 -1.71
C GLU A 145 0.49 22.37 -1.19
N ILE A 146 0.21 21.98 0.06
CA ILE A 146 -1.04 22.25 0.74
C ILE A 146 -0.69 22.78 2.13
N PRO A 147 -0.96 24.06 2.41
CA PRO A 147 -0.70 24.64 3.73
C PRO A 147 -1.43 23.87 4.83
N GLU A 148 -0.81 23.77 6.00
CA GLU A 148 -1.40 23.06 7.14
C GLU A 148 -2.71 23.72 7.60
N GLU A 149 -2.85 25.04 7.46
CA GLU A 149 -4.09 25.76 7.75
C GLU A 149 -5.22 25.37 6.79
N GLU A 150 -4.88 25.09 5.53
CA GLU A 150 -5.85 24.60 4.55
C GLU A 150 -6.32 23.20 4.94
N ILE A 151 -5.39 22.34 5.38
CA ILE A 151 -5.70 21.00 5.88
C ILE A 151 -6.63 21.06 7.09
N ALA A 152 -6.27 21.85 8.10
CA ALA A 152 -7.07 22.02 9.30
C ALA A 152 -8.48 22.53 8.97
N ARG A 153 -8.60 23.49 8.04
CA ARG A 153 -9.89 24.08 7.66
C ARG A 153 -10.79 23.14 6.85
N GLN A 154 -10.23 22.38 5.91
CA GLN A 154 -11.02 21.56 4.98
C GLN A 154 -11.20 20.12 5.46
N TYR A 155 -10.20 19.58 6.14
CA TYR A 155 -10.13 18.17 6.50
C TYR A 155 -10.12 17.93 8.01
N GLY A 156 -9.72 18.93 8.81
CA GLY A 156 -9.59 18.86 10.26
C GLY A 156 -8.18 18.48 10.69
N SER A 157 -7.64 17.42 10.11
CA SER A 157 -6.29 16.94 10.36
C SER A 157 -5.66 16.36 9.10
N TRP A 158 -4.32 16.24 9.07
CA TRP A 158 -3.63 15.66 7.90
C TRP A 158 -3.94 14.16 7.68
N PRO A 159 -4.22 13.31 8.70
CA PRO A 159 -4.72 11.96 8.46
C PRO A 159 -6.07 11.95 7.73
N ASP A 160 -6.99 12.86 8.10
CA ASP A 160 -8.30 12.98 7.44
C ASP A 160 -8.15 13.44 5.98
N TYR A 161 -7.16 14.29 5.71
CA TYR A 161 -6.80 14.68 4.36
C TYR A 161 -6.34 13.47 3.52
N TYR A 162 -5.42 12.64 4.03
CA TYR A 162 -5.00 11.42 3.34
C TYR A 162 -6.14 10.41 3.16
N ALA A 163 -7.09 10.36 4.09
CA ALA A 163 -8.26 9.48 4.03
C ALA A 163 -9.31 9.88 2.97
N LYS A 164 -9.19 11.07 2.37
CA LYS A 164 -10.17 11.65 1.44
C LYS A 164 -9.63 11.76 0.01
N GLY A 165 -8.72 10.86 -0.36
CA GLY A 165 -8.16 10.81 -1.70
C GLY A 165 -9.23 10.74 -2.81
N PRO A 166 -9.04 11.44 -3.95
CA PRO A 166 -10.09 11.70 -4.94
C PRO A 166 -10.64 10.46 -5.63
N ARG A 167 -9.86 9.37 -5.69
CA ARG A 167 -10.22 8.10 -6.36
C ARG A 167 -10.45 6.95 -5.38
N LEU A 168 -10.52 7.22 -4.08
CA LEU A 168 -10.64 6.17 -3.06
C LEU A 168 -11.82 5.24 -3.32
N HIS A 169 -13.02 5.80 -3.47
CA HIS A 169 -14.23 4.99 -3.72
C HIS A 169 -14.19 4.27 -5.07
N GLU A 170 -13.55 4.86 -6.09
CA GLU A 170 -13.34 4.20 -7.37
C GLU A 170 -12.51 2.92 -7.21
N PHE A 171 -11.38 3.00 -6.50
CA PHE A 171 -10.50 1.85 -6.24
C PHE A 171 -11.17 0.78 -5.38
N LEU A 172 -11.92 1.16 -4.36
CA LEU A 172 -12.64 0.22 -3.51
C LEU A 172 -13.77 -0.49 -4.27
N GLN A 173 -14.51 0.24 -5.12
CA GLN A 173 -15.54 -0.37 -5.96
C GLN A 173 -14.95 -1.24 -7.07
N GLU A 174 -13.80 -0.87 -7.66
CA GLU A 174 -13.06 -1.73 -8.58
C GLU A 174 -12.63 -3.03 -7.89
N MET A 175 -11.99 -2.94 -6.72
CA MET A 175 -11.62 -4.11 -5.92
C MET A 175 -12.81 -5.01 -5.62
N HIS A 176 -13.95 -4.42 -5.21
CA HIS A 176 -15.16 -5.18 -4.94
C HIS A 176 -15.64 -5.91 -6.21
N ARG A 177 -15.78 -5.21 -7.34
CA ARG A 177 -16.23 -5.82 -8.61
C ARG A 177 -15.29 -6.93 -9.10
N GLU A 178 -13.99 -6.73 -8.94
CA GLU A 178 -12.99 -7.66 -9.49
C GLU A 178 -12.81 -8.92 -8.63
N VAL A 179 -13.05 -8.84 -7.32
CA VAL A 179 -12.65 -9.92 -6.38
C VAL A 179 -13.77 -10.35 -5.41
N LEU A 180 -14.64 -9.45 -4.96
CA LEU A 180 -15.54 -9.69 -3.82
C LEU A 180 -17.02 -9.79 -4.21
N ALA A 181 -17.37 -9.52 -5.46
CA ALA A 181 -18.75 -9.44 -5.93
C ALA A 181 -19.40 -10.81 -6.21
N ASP A 182 -18.61 -11.90 -6.17
CA ASP A 182 -19.03 -13.28 -6.44
C ASP A 182 -19.03 -14.14 -5.17
#